data_AF-A0A495V540-F1
#
_entry.id   AF-A0A495V540-F1
#
_cell.length_a   1.000
_cell.length_b   1.000
_cell.length_c   1.000
_cell.angle_alpha   90.00
_cell.angle_beta   90.00
_cell.angle_gamma   90.00
#
_symmetry.space_group_name_H-M   'P 1'
#
loop_
_entity.id
_entity.type
_entity.pdbx_description
1 polymer ?
#
loop_
_entity_poly.entity_id
_entity_poly.type
_entity_poly.pdbx_seq_one_letter_code
_entity_poly.pdbx_strand_id
1 'polypeptide(L)'
;MTEQAYFVHPAGICESSTIGTGTRIWAFSHVLPGAQIGSECNICDHVFIENDVSLGDRVTIKSGVQLWDGIRVGDDVFIGPNATFTNDRFPRSKRYPDSFAVTTLEDGASIGANATILPGLTIGKRAMVGAGAVVTRSVPPNAVVAGNPAQIIGYQSASETKRARLGTLSVLETSRLAVDGLPALAVKGCSLVQLPVFNDLRGDLMVAQFDRHLPFSPKRVFFVYHVPNDHVRGEHAHRECAQFLVALNGALSVVVDDGVERQEIRLDHPGVGLLIPPLVWGIQYRFSADAVLGVFASHDYESNEYIRDYDDFLRLVTVSGSPT
;
A
#
# COMPACT_ATOMS: atom_id res chain seq x y z
N MET A 1 -44.76 11.59 5.00
CA MET A 1 -43.98 11.29 3.79
C MET A 1 -42.86 10.39 4.24
N THR A 2 -42.89 9.10 3.89
CA THR A 2 -41.76 8.21 4.13
C THR A 2 -40.59 8.73 3.32
N GLU A 3 -39.57 9.24 4.00
CA GLU A 3 -38.34 9.69 3.39
C GLU A 3 -37.79 8.52 2.56
N GLN A 4 -37.60 8.74 1.26
CA GLN A 4 -37.11 7.71 0.36
C GLN A 4 -35.72 7.31 0.86
N ALA A 5 -35.50 6.02 1.13
CA ALA A 5 -34.28 5.56 1.80
C ALA A 5 -33.00 5.96 1.03
N TYR A 6 -33.09 6.15 -0.28
CA TYR A 6 -32.02 6.62 -1.16
C TYR A 6 -32.61 7.53 -2.25
N PHE A 7 -31.76 8.29 -2.92
CA PHE A 7 -32.15 9.23 -3.97
C PHE A 7 -31.72 8.71 -5.35
N VAL A 8 -32.64 8.77 -6.31
CA VAL A 8 -32.35 8.57 -7.73
C VAL A 8 -32.82 9.81 -8.48
N HIS A 9 -31.90 10.43 -9.22
CA HIS A 9 -32.22 11.57 -10.07
C HIS A 9 -33.22 11.17 -11.16
N PRO A 10 -34.18 12.02 -11.57
CA PRO A 10 -35.19 11.68 -12.58
C PRO A 10 -34.65 11.22 -13.95
N ALA A 11 -33.42 11.62 -14.26
CA ALA A 11 -32.71 11.22 -15.49
C ALA A 11 -31.74 10.02 -15.29
N GLY A 12 -31.68 9.45 -14.09
CA GLY A 12 -30.95 8.21 -13.81
C GLY A 12 -31.87 6.99 -13.89
N ILE A 13 -31.28 5.82 -14.14
CA ILE A 13 -31.98 4.53 -14.21
C ILE A 13 -31.40 3.63 -13.12
N CYS A 14 -32.21 3.25 -12.15
CA CYS A 14 -31.82 2.30 -11.11
C CYS A 14 -32.83 1.16 -11.07
N GLU A 15 -32.42 -0.01 -11.51
CA GLU A 15 -33.26 -1.21 -11.52
C GLU A 15 -32.96 -2.15 -10.34
N SER A 16 -31.86 -1.93 -9.62
CA SER A 16 -31.52 -2.68 -8.41
C SER A 16 -32.47 -2.35 -7.26
N SER A 17 -32.88 -3.40 -6.53
CA SER A 17 -33.62 -3.32 -5.28
C SER A 17 -32.71 -3.28 -4.03
N THR A 18 -31.39 -3.38 -4.20
CA THR A 18 -30.43 -3.54 -3.11
C THR A 18 -29.56 -2.29 -3.02
N ILE A 19 -30.16 -1.19 -2.57
CA ILE A 19 -29.51 0.11 -2.38
C ILE A 19 -29.62 0.53 -0.91
N GLY A 20 -28.49 0.79 -0.28
CA GLY A 20 -28.41 1.23 1.11
C GLY A 20 -28.92 2.65 1.34
N THR A 21 -29.16 2.97 2.62
CA THR A 21 -29.77 4.25 3.00
C THR A 21 -28.81 5.42 2.77
N GLY A 22 -29.32 6.57 2.33
CA GLY A 22 -28.53 7.77 2.08
C GLY A 22 -27.73 7.76 0.77
N THR A 23 -27.78 6.67 0.00
CA THR A 23 -27.12 6.58 -1.30
C THR A 23 -27.78 7.52 -2.32
N ARG A 24 -26.98 8.16 -3.17
CA ARG A 24 -27.43 9.09 -4.22
C ARG A 24 -26.96 8.62 -5.58
N ILE A 25 -27.90 8.49 -6.51
CA ILE A 25 -27.68 8.10 -7.91
C ILE A 25 -28.05 9.29 -8.79
N TRP A 26 -27.07 9.85 -9.50
CA TRP A 26 -27.24 11.09 -10.26
C TRP A 26 -27.59 10.85 -11.74
N ALA A 27 -27.77 11.94 -12.49
CA ALA A 27 -28.32 11.93 -13.85
C ALA A 27 -27.53 11.03 -14.80
N PHE A 28 -28.23 10.35 -15.71
CA PHE A 28 -27.64 9.52 -16.76
C PHE A 28 -26.80 8.34 -16.26
N SER A 29 -26.89 8.02 -14.96
CA SER A 29 -26.34 6.79 -14.41
C SER A 29 -27.29 5.64 -14.67
N HIS A 30 -26.77 4.43 -14.87
CA HIS A 30 -27.57 3.22 -15.04
C HIS A 30 -27.02 2.09 -14.16
N VAL A 31 -27.84 1.63 -13.22
CA VAL A 31 -27.55 0.55 -12.26
C VAL A 31 -28.47 -0.64 -12.55
N LEU A 32 -27.88 -1.78 -12.94
CA LEU A 32 -28.61 -3.00 -13.30
C LEU A 32 -29.21 -3.72 -12.08
N PRO A 33 -30.24 -4.59 -12.28
CA PRO A 33 -30.98 -5.21 -11.18
C PRO A 33 -30.16 -6.02 -10.17
N GLY A 34 -29.06 -6.66 -10.60
CA GLY A 34 -28.24 -7.50 -9.74
C GLY A 34 -27.28 -6.74 -8.81
N ALA A 35 -27.01 -5.46 -9.07
CA ALA A 35 -26.02 -4.68 -8.34
C ALA A 35 -26.38 -4.56 -6.86
N GLN A 36 -25.39 -4.68 -5.98
CA GLN A 36 -25.55 -4.52 -4.53
C GLN A 36 -24.76 -3.29 -4.07
N ILE A 37 -25.46 -2.29 -3.53
CA ILE A 37 -24.84 -1.00 -3.19
C ILE A 37 -25.13 -0.67 -1.73
N GLY A 38 -24.07 -0.43 -0.96
CA GLY A 38 -24.18 -0.01 0.44
C GLY A 38 -24.80 1.36 0.66
N SER A 39 -24.69 1.83 1.90
CA SER A 39 -25.27 3.07 2.40
C SER A 39 -24.34 4.26 2.17
N GLU A 40 -24.93 5.45 2.08
CA GLU A 40 -24.21 6.73 1.97
C GLU A 40 -23.26 6.83 0.75
N CYS A 41 -23.50 6.05 -0.29
CA CYS A 41 -22.73 6.10 -1.52
C CYS A 41 -23.11 7.30 -2.39
N ASN A 42 -22.19 7.75 -3.24
CA ASN A 42 -22.42 8.83 -4.20
C ASN A 42 -22.03 8.40 -5.61
N ILE A 43 -23.03 8.10 -6.43
CA ILE A 43 -22.88 7.61 -7.81
C ILE A 43 -23.17 8.77 -8.76
N CYS A 44 -22.10 9.46 -9.18
CA CYS A 44 -22.18 10.64 -10.03
C CYS A 44 -22.64 10.34 -11.47
N ASP A 45 -22.87 11.40 -12.25
CA ASP A 45 -23.44 11.32 -13.58
C ASP A 45 -22.68 10.38 -14.52
N HIS A 46 -23.41 9.73 -15.44
CA HIS A 46 -22.83 8.85 -16.46
C HIS A 46 -22.02 7.67 -15.88
N VAL A 47 -22.39 7.18 -14.71
CA VAL A 47 -21.86 5.92 -14.17
C VAL A 47 -22.70 4.74 -14.63
N PHE A 48 -22.04 3.66 -15.04
CA PHE A 48 -22.69 2.40 -15.39
C PHE A 48 -22.25 1.30 -14.41
N ILE A 49 -23.20 0.52 -13.88
CA ILE A 49 -22.93 -0.58 -12.93
C ILE A 49 -23.71 -1.82 -13.36
N GLU A 50 -22.99 -2.91 -13.63
CA GLU A 50 -23.58 -4.20 -14.03
C GLU A 50 -24.15 -5.02 -12.86
N ASN A 51 -24.54 -6.27 -13.12
CA ASN A 51 -25.28 -7.10 -12.18
C ASN A 51 -24.36 -7.69 -11.11
N ASP A 52 -23.21 -8.23 -11.49
CA ASP A 52 -22.25 -8.85 -10.57
C ASP A 52 -21.28 -7.80 -10.02
N VAL A 53 -21.82 -6.79 -9.34
CA VAL A 53 -21.07 -5.72 -8.68
C VAL A 53 -21.55 -5.55 -7.24
N SER A 54 -20.60 -5.46 -6.31
CA SER A 54 -20.88 -5.13 -4.90
C SER A 54 -20.09 -3.91 -4.47
N LEU A 55 -20.76 -2.92 -3.90
CA LEU A 55 -20.16 -1.74 -3.26
C LEU A 55 -20.47 -1.77 -1.76
N GLY A 56 -19.46 -1.52 -0.94
CA GLY A 56 -19.60 -1.24 0.48
C GLY A 56 -20.27 0.11 0.74
N ASP A 57 -20.09 0.62 1.95
CA ASP A 57 -20.65 1.88 2.41
C ASP A 57 -19.74 3.08 2.11
N ARG A 58 -20.32 4.28 1.98
CA ARG A 58 -19.61 5.56 1.82
C ARG A 58 -18.70 5.62 0.59
N VAL A 59 -18.97 4.80 -0.43
CA VAL A 59 -18.21 4.78 -1.69
C VAL A 59 -18.58 5.99 -2.54
N THR A 60 -17.58 6.67 -3.09
CA THR A 60 -17.78 7.74 -4.08
C THR A 60 -17.31 7.30 -5.44
N ILE A 61 -18.20 7.32 -6.43
CA ILE A 61 -17.90 7.04 -7.84
C ILE A 61 -18.16 8.30 -8.64
N LYS A 62 -17.09 8.88 -9.18
CA LYS A 62 -17.17 10.07 -10.02
C LYS A 62 -17.58 9.72 -11.45
N SER A 63 -17.97 10.74 -12.20
CA SER A 63 -18.59 10.57 -13.51
C SER A 63 -17.73 9.82 -14.52
N GLY A 64 -18.41 9.13 -15.45
CA GLY A 64 -17.78 8.42 -16.57
C GLY A 64 -17.12 7.09 -16.22
N VAL A 65 -17.42 6.53 -15.06
CA VAL A 65 -16.93 5.22 -14.61
C VAL A 65 -17.89 4.10 -15.02
N GLN A 66 -17.36 2.97 -15.47
CA GLN A 66 -18.12 1.75 -15.71
C GLN A 66 -17.59 0.64 -14.80
N LEU A 67 -18.47 0.06 -13.98
CA LEU A 67 -18.19 -1.10 -13.15
C LEU A 67 -18.85 -2.33 -13.78
N TRP A 68 -18.02 -3.17 -14.37
CA TRP A 68 -18.43 -4.40 -15.04
C TRP A 68 -18.69 -5.55 -14.05
N ASP A 69 -19.28 -6.63 -14.53
CA ASP A 69 -19.41 -7.88 -13.78
C ASP A 69 -18.02 -8.34 -13.26
N GLY A 70 -17.97 -8.70 -11.97
CA GLY A 70 -16.76 -9.13 -11.26
C GLY A 70 -16.08 -8.04 -10.41
N ILE A 71 -16.62 -6.81 -10.34
CA ILE A 71 -16.05 -5.75 -9.49
C ILE A 71 -16.56 -5.86 -8.04
N ARG A 72 -15.64 -5.82 -7.07
CA ARG A 72 -15.92 -5.76 -5.63
C ARG A 72 -15.27 -4.51 -5.05
N VAL A 73 -16.04 -3.67 -4.37
CA VAL A 73 -15.56 -2.42 -3.78
C VAL A 73 -15.91 -2.41 -2.30
N GLY A 74 -14.89 -2.26 -1.46
CA GLY A 74 -15.03 -2.13 -0.01
C GLY A 74 -15.54 -0.76 0.41
N ASP A 75 -15.54 -0.52 1.72
CA ASP A 75 -16.04 0.72 2.31
C ASP A 75 -15.10 1.90 2.06
N ASP A 76 -15.64 3.12 2.06
CA ASP A 76 -14.85 4.37 1.99
C ASP A 76 -13.96 4.51 0.74
N VAL A 77 -14.22 3.72 -0.31
CA VAL A 77 -13.45 3.78 -1.56
C VAL A 77 -13.81 5.02 -2.37
N PHE A 78 -12.79 5.67 -2.92
CA PHE A 78 -12.95 6.76 -3.87
C PHE A 78 -12.55 6.31 -5.27
N ILE A 79 -13.46 6.42 -6.25
CA ILE A 79 -13.20 6.17 -7.65
C ILE A 79 -13.30 7.49 -8.43
N GLY A 80 -12.14 7.97 -8.89
CA GLY A 80 -11.99 9.22 -9.62
C GLY A 80 -12.68 9.22 -10.99
N PRO A 81 -12.90 10.41 -11.57
CA PRO A 81 -13.65 10.54 -12.82
C PRO A 81 -12.93 9.83 -13.95
N ASN A 82 -13.70 9.15 -14.81
CA ASN A 82 -13.23 8.36 -15.94
C ASN A 82 -12.24 7.24 -15.58
N ALA A 83 -12.15 6.84 -14.31
CA ALA A 83 -11.42 5.62 -13.97
C ALA A 83 -12.07 4.42 -14.70
N THR A 84 -11.24 3.61 -15.34
CA THR A 84 -11.66 2.55 -16.26
C THR A 84 -11.31 1.20 -15.67
N PHE A 85 -12.31 0.33 -15.55
CA PHE A 85 -12.15 -1.05 -15.13
C PHE A 85 -12.28 -1.99 -16.32
N THR A 86 -11.69 -3.18 -16.20
CA THR A 86 -11.79 -4.25 -17.19
C THR A 86 -11.94 -5.59 -16.47
N ASN A 87 -12.59 -6.56 -17.11
CA ASN A 87 -12.90 -7.87 -16.51
C ASN A 87 -12.49 -9.08 -17.38
N ASP A 88 -12.21 -8.86 -18.68
CA ASP A 88 -11.57 -9.83 -19.58
C ASP A 88 -10.15 -9.38 -19.94
N ARG A 89 -9.17 -10.27 -19.73
CA ARG A 89 -7.75 -10.02 -20.00
C ARG A 89 -7.42 -10.04 -21.48
N PHE A 90 -8.19 -10.78 -22.28
CA PHE A 90 -7.94 -10.97 -23.71
C PHE A 90 -9.23 -10.82 -24.52
N PRO A 91 -9.90 -9.65 -24.47
CA PRO A 91 -11.22 -9.47 -25.03
C PRO A 91 -11.23 -9.69 -26.55
N ARG A 92 -12.25 -10.42 -27.01
CA ARG A 92 -12.55 -10.67 -28.41
C ARG A 92 -14.05 -10.64 -28.64
N SER A 93 -14.51 -9.90 -29.65
CA SER A 93 -15.94 -9.79 -29.94
C SER A 93 -16.59 -11.17 -30.13
N LYS A 94 -17.75 -11.38 -29.46
CA LYS A 94 -18.52 -12.64 -29.46
C LYS A 94 -17.74 -13.86 -28.94
N ARG A 95 -16.68 -13.64 -28.17
CA ARG A 95 -15.96 -14.67 -27.44
C ARG A 95 -15.87 -14.22 -26.00
N TYR A 96 -16.41 -15.03 -25.11
CA TYR A 96 -16.50 -14.71 -23.70
C TYR A 96 -15.75 -15.78 -22.91
N PRO A 97 -15.09 -15.42 -21.81
CA PRO A 97 -14.53 -16.41 -20.89
C PRO A 97 -15.67 -17.18 -20.19
N ASP A 98 -15.35 -18.35 -19.63
CA ASP A 98 -16.31 -19.11 -18.82
C ASP A 98 -16.75 -18.32 -17.56
N SER A 99 -15.84 -17.48 -17.05
CA SER A 99 -16.08 -16.54 -15.94
C SER A 99 -15.21 -15.29 -16.10
N PHE A 100 -15.75 -14.12 -15.77
CA PHE A 100 -14.98 -12.88 -15.72
C PHE A 100 -14.05 -12.83 -14.52
N ALA A 101 -12.93 -12.11 -14.65
CA ALA A 101 -11.98 -11.95 -13.56
C ALA A 101 -12.54 -11.02 -12.48
N VAL A 102 -12.30 -11.37 -11.21
CA VAL A 102 -12.75 -10.57 -10.07
C VAL A 102 -11.70 -9.53 -9.69
N THR A 103 -12.05 -8.26 -9.75
CA THR A 103 -11.19 -7.15 -9.30
C THR A 103 -11.74 -6.60 -7.99
N THR A 104 -10.89 -6.51 -6.98
CA THR A 104 -11.26 -6.07 -5.63
C THR A 104 -10.57 -4.76 -5.29
N LEU A 105 -11.35 -3.75 -4.92
CA LEU A 105 -10.88 -2.54 -4.26
C LEU A 105 -11.17 -2.68 -2.77
N GLU A 106 -10.13 -2.76 -1.95
CA GLU A 106 -10.30 -2.88 -0.49
C GLU A 106 -10.56 -1.52 0.17
N ASP A 107 -10.97 -1.55 1.44
CA ASP A 107 -11.46 -0.39 2.17
C ASP A 107 -10.52 0.82 2.12
N GLY A 108 -11.09 1.99 1.83
CA GLY A 108 -10.39 3.27 1.76
C GLY A 108 -9.42 3.41 0.59
N ALA A 109 -9.37 2.45 -0.35
CA ALA A 109 -8.59 2.61 -1.57
C ALA A 109 -9.06 3.83 -2.38
N SER A 110 -8.13 4.50 -3.06
CA SER A 110 -8.40 5.67 -3.89
C SER A 110 -7.86 5.48 -5.30
N ILE A 111 -8.75 5.54 -6.28
CA ILE A 111 -8.45 5.40 -7.70
C ILE A 111 -8.43 6.79 -8.35
N GLY A 112 -7.28 7.21 -8.84
CA GLY A 112 -7.09 8.50 -9.49
C GLY A 112 -7.89 8.65 -10.77
N ALA A 113 -8.15 9.91 -11.14
CA ALA A 113 -8.86 10.24 -12.37
C ALA A 113 -8.21 9.58 -13.60
N ASN A 114 -9.03 9.01 -14.49
CA ASN A 114 -8.59 8.40 -15.73
C ASN A 114 -7.56 7.26 -15.58
N ALA A 115 -7.45 6.65 -14.39
CA ALA A 115 -6.64 5.45 -14.21
C ALA A 115 -7.31 4.24 -14.89
N THR A 116 -6.51 3.29 -15.36
CA THR A 116 -6.97 2.03 -15.97
C THR A 116 -6.55 0.85 -15.10
N ILE A 117 -7.52 0.04 -14.66
CA ILE A 117 -7.31 -1.14 -13.83
C ILE A 117 -7.49 -2.39 -14.68
N LEU A 118 -6.42 -3.18 -14.84
CA LEU A 118 -6.49 -4.48 -15.52
C LEU A 118 -7.33 -5.49 -14.72
N PRO A 119 -7.82 -6.57 -15.35
CA PRO A 119 -8.71 -7.53 -14.72
C PRO A 119 -8.02 -8.38 -13.66
N GLY A 120 -8.76 -8.79 -12.64
CA GLY A 120 -8.32 -9.79 -11.67
C GLY A 120 -7.34 -9.26 -10.62
N LEU A 121 -7.35 -7.95 -10.37
CA LEU A 121 -6.39 -7.30 -9.48
C LEU A 121 -7.01 -6.94 -8.13
N THR A 122 -6.17 -6.92 -7.10
CA THR A 122 -6.52 -6.38 -5.79
C THR A 122 -5.84 -5.04 -5.60
N ILE A 123 -6.61 -4.01 -5.26
CA ILE A 123 -6.10 -2.72 -4.82
C ILE A 123 -6.27 -2.66 -3.30
N GLY A 124 -5.16 -2.81 -2.58
CA GLY A 124 -5.15 -3.03 -1.14
C GLY A 124 -5.69 -1.86 -0.32
N LYS A 125 -6.03 -2.12 0.94
CA LYS A 125 -6.61 -1.13 1.87
C LYS A 125 -5.83 0.16 1.87
N ARG A 126 -6.52 1.28 1.72
CA ARG A 126 -5.94 2.64 1.67
C ARG A 126 -4.83 2.80 0.61
N ALA A 127 -4.73 1.95 -0.40
CA ALA A 127 -3.81 2.19 -1.50
C ALA A 127 -4.27 3.41 -2.32
N MET A 128 -3.33 4.10 -2.96
CA MET A 128 -3.59 5.25 -3.82
C MET A 128 -3.05 4.99 -5.23
N VAL A 129 -3.95 4.92 -6.19
CA VAL A 129 -3.61 4.87 -7.61
C VAL A 129 -3.62 6.29 -8.15
N GLY A 130 -2.48 6.75 -8.68
CA GLY A 130 -2.33 8.07 -9.27
C GLY A 130 -3.18 8.25 -10.53
N ALA A 131 -3.51 9.50 -10.85
CA ALA A 131 -4.26 9.81 -12.06
C ALA A 131 -3.53 9.32 -13.32
N GLY A 132 -4.29 8.77 -14.28
CA GLY A 132 -3.77 8.25 -15.54
C GLY A 132 -2.90 6.99 -15.43
N ALA A 133 -2.80 6.36 -14.25
CA ALA A 133 -1.98 5.16 -14.07
C ALA A 133 -2.60 3.95 -14.79
N VAL A 134 -1.75 3.06 -15.34
CA VAL A 134 -2.18 1.77 -15.91
C VAL A 134 -1.73 0.65 -14.98
N VAL A 135 -2.65 0.19 -14.15
CA VAL A 135 -2.38 -0.78 -13.09
C VAL A 135 -2.41 -2.19 -13.67
N THR A 136 -1.25 -2.85 -13.66
CA THR A 136 -1.03 -4.16 -14.30
C THR A 136 -0.79 -5.31 -13.32
N ARG A 137 -0.66 -4.99 -12.03
CA ARG A 137 -0.42 -5.92 -10.92
C ARG A 137 -1.18 -5.40 -9.69
N SER A 138 -1.50 -6.29 -8.74
CA SER A 138 -2.14 -5.91 -7.49
C SER A 138 -1.29 -4.87 -6.74
N VAL A 139 -1.97 -3.96 -6.04
CA VAL A 139 -1.34 -2.85 -5.33
C VAL A 139 -1.40 -3.15 -3.82
N PRO A 140 -0.25 -3.19 -3.12
CA PRO A 140 -0.24 -3.48 -1.68
C PRO A 140 -0.99 -2.44 -0.84
N PRO A 141 -1.46 -2.79 0.37
CA PRO A 141 -2.09 -1.85 1.28
C PRO A 141 -1.24 -0.60 1.50
N ASN A 142 -1.88 0.57 1.43
CA ASN A 142 -1.28 1.89 1.61
C ASN A 142 -0.20 2.29 0.60
N ALA A 143 0.11 1.47 -0.41
CA ALA A 143 1.04 1.84 -1.46
C ALA A 143 0.47 2.97 -2.33
N VAL A 144 1.35 3.84 -2.83
CA VAL A 144 1.04 4.86 -3.82
C VAL A 144 1.66 4.43 -5.14
N VAL A 145 0.84 4.26 -6.18
CA VAL A 145 1.31 3.85 -7.51
C VAL A 145 1.02 4.90 -8.58
N ALA A 146 1.90 5.04 -9.58
CA ALA A 146 1.69 5.93 -10.71
C ALA A 146 2.41 5.46 -11.98
N GLY A 147 2.01 5.98 -13.14
CA GLY A 147 2.65 5.73 -14.43
C GLY A 147 2.01 4.63 -15.27
N ASN A 148 2.59 4.36 -16.44
CA ASN A 148 2.17 3.32 -17.38
C ASN A 148 3.41 2.52 -17.85
N PRO A 149 3.60 1.26 -17.39
CA PRO A 149 2.80 0.59 -16.36
C PRO A 149 2.97 1.26 -14.98
N ALA A 150 1.96 1.11 -14.12
CA ALA A 150 1.99 1.69 -12.78
C ALA A 150 3.08 1.06 -11.92
N GLN A 151 3.83 1.91 -11.20
CA GLN A 151 4.93 1.53 -10.31
C GLN A 151 4.70 2.11 -8.91
N ILE A 152 5.14 1.41 -7.86
CA ILE A 152 5.11 1.95 -6.51
C ILE A 152 6.07 3.14 -6.41
N ILE A 153 5.53 4.31 -6.10
CA ILE A 153 6.27 5.56 -5.92
C ILE A 153 6.38 6.01 -4.46
N GLY A 154 5.76 5.28 -3.54
CA GLY A 154 5.77 5.58 -2.11
C GLY A 154 4.71 4.77 -1.37
N TYR A 155 4.59 5.05 -0.07
CA TYR A 155 3.53 4.55 0.79
C TYR A 155 2.94 5.73 1.55
N GLN A 156 1.62 5.77 1.74
CA GLN A 156 1.00 6.81 2.56
C GLN A 156 1.58 6.76 3.97
N SER A 157 2.01 7.89 4.54
CA SER A 157 2.44 7.90 5.93
C SER A 157 1.24 7.76 6.86
N ALA A 158 1.41 7.09 8.00
CA ALA A 158 0.34 7.04 9.00
C ALA A 158 0.01 8.45 9.56
N SER A 159 1.00 9.36 9.58
CA SER A 159 0.82 10.76 9.96
C SER A 159 -0.07 11.57 8.98
N GLU A 160 -0.01 11.28 7.68
CA GLU A 160 -0.88 11.91 6.67
C GLU A 160 -2.33 11.45 6.83
N THR A 161 -2.56 10.19 7.21
CA THR A 161 -3.91 9.68 7.52
C THR A 161 -4.52 10.39 8.74
N LYS A 162 -3.73 10.74 9.76
CA LYS A 162 -4.17 11.59 10.88
C LYS A 162 -4.44 13.04 10.44
N ARG A 163 -3.56 13.62 9.62
CA ARG A 163 -3.69 15.01 9.11
C ARG A 163 -4.87 15.18 8.15
N ALA A 164 -5.26 14.16 7.40
CA ALA A 164 -6.45 14.20 6.56
C ALA A 164 -7.76 14.21 7.38
N ARG A 165 -7.76 13.66 8.60
CA ARG A 165 -8.92 13.69 9.52
C ARG A 165 -9.01 14.97 10.34
N LEU A 166 -7.89 15.62 10.66
CA LEU A 166 -7.87 16.94 11.29
C LEU A 166 -7.48 17.98 10.24
N GLY A 167 -8.47 18.52 9.55
CA GLY A 167 -8.25 19.66 8.67
C GLY A 167 -7.48 20.77 9.42
N THR A 168 -6.32 21.15 8.89
CA THR A 168 -5.58 22.43 9.01
C THR A 168 -4.06 22.23 9.17
N LEU A 169 -3.34 23.07 8.42
CA LEU A 169 -1.91 23.41 8.41
C LEU A 169 -1.10 23.22 9.71
N SER A 170 0.13 22.70 9.59
CA SER A 170 1.35 23.25 10.23
C SER A 170 2.60 22.56 9.62
N VAL A 171 3.53 23.33 9.03
CA VAL A 171 4.77 23.84 9.63
C VAL A 171 5.72 22.75 10.12
N LEU A 172 6.90 22.74 9.47
CA LEU A 172 8.22 22.30 9.92
C LEU A 172 8.28 21.78 11.37
N GLU A 173 8.59 20.50 11.56
CA GLU A 173 9.09 19.99 12.83
C GLU A 173 10.48 19.38 12.65
N THR A 174 11.45 20.27 12.86
CA THR A 174 12.60 20.13 13.75
C THR A 174 13.12 18.71 14.01
N SER A 175 14.33 18.49 13.50
CA SER A 175 15.21 17.35 13.76
C SER A 175 15.23 16.93 15.22
N ARG A 176 14.73 15.72 15.50
CA ARG A 176 15.08 14.98 16.71
C ARG A 176 16.50 14.46 16.51
N LEU A 177 17.46 15.11 17.16
CA LEU A 177 18.87 14.70 17.16
C LEU A 177 18.98 13.29 17.74
N ALA A 178 19.55 12.34 16.99
CA ALA A 178 19.95 11.04 17.53
C ALA A 178 21.45 11.05 17.89
N VAL A 179 21.80 10.04 18.69
CA VAL A 179 23.19 9.62 18.96
C VAL A 179 23.88 9.34 17.61
N ASP A 180 25.14 9.76 17.46
CA ASP A 180 26.00 9.56 16.28
C ASP A 180 25.68 10.38 15.00
N GLY A 181 24.87 11.44 15.09
CA GLY A 181 24.68 12.41 13.99
C GLY A 181 23.73 11.96 12.87
N LEU A 182 23.18 10.75 12.97
CA LEU A 182 22.08 10.26 12.14
C LEU A 182 20.73 10.76 12.68
N PRO A 183 19.70 10.92 11.84
CA PRO A 183 18.38 11.32 12.32
C PRO A 183 17.69 10.19 13.09
N ALA A 184 16.93 10.55 14.14
CA ALA A 184 16.06 9.59 14.80
C ALA A 184 14.90 9.19 13.87
N LEU A 185 14.50 7.92 13.93
CA LEU A 185 13.35 7.41 13.19
C LEU A 185 12.07 7.56 14.01
N ALA A 186 10.95 7.82 13.32
CA ALA A 186 9.64 7.94 13.94
C ALA A 186 9.06 6.58 14.35
N VAL A 187 9.41 5.52 13.60
CA VAL A 187 8.95 4.15 13.83
C VAL A 187 9.67 3.54 15.03
N LYS A 188 8.89 3.09 16.01
CA LYS A 188 9.38 2.69 17.34
C LYS A 188 10.36 1.51 17.23
N GLY A 189 11.51 1.67 17.87
CA GLY A 189 12.54 0.62 17.95
C GLY A 189 13.42 0.47 16.71
N CYS A 190 13.03 1.06 15.57
CA CYS A 190 13.93 1.18 14.43
C CYS A 190 14.99 2.25 14.70
N SER A 191 16.22 2.00 14.25
CA SER A 191 17.30 2.97 14.35
C SER A 191 18.25 2.87 13.16
N LEU A 192 18.89 3.99 12.84
CA LEU A 192 20.04 4.01 11.95
C LEU A 192 21.31 3.81 12.76
N VAL A 193 22.24 3.03 12.23
CA VAL A 193 23.54 2.75 12.84
C VAL A 193 24.63 3.22 11.91
N GLN A 194 25.50 4.10 12.41
CA GLN A 194 26.70 4.52 11.71
C GLN A 194 27.77 3.43 11.85
N LEU A 195 28.19 2.85 10.74
CA LEU A 195 29.29 1.91 10.67
C LEU A 195 30.60 2.66 10.36
N PRO A 196 31.72 2.33 11.03
CA PRO A 196 33.02 2.85 10.67
C PRO A 196 33.38 2.54 9.22
N VAL A 197 33.74 3.59 8.47
CA VAL A 197 34.28 3.50 7.11
C VAL A 197 35.63 4.18 7.09
N PHE A 198 36.62 3.48 6.56
CA PHE A 198 37.99 3.96 6.38
C PHE A 198 38.29 4.02 4.89
N ASN A 199 38.75 5.16 4.41
CA ASN A 199 39.20 5.37 3.04
C ASN A 199 40.70 5.63 3.04
N ASP A 200 41.46 4.87 2.26
CA ASP A 200 42.86 5.13 1.98
C ASP A 200 43.21 4.82 0.52
N LEU A 201 44.48 5.02 0.11
CA LEU A 201 44.92 4.82 -1.28
C LEU A 201 44.73 3.37 -1.78
N ARG A 202 44.49 2.40 -0.90
CA ARG A 202 44.22 0.99 -1.24
C ARG A 202 42.74 0.71 -1.46
N GLY A 203 41.86 1.64 -1.11
CA GLY A 203 40.42 1.53 -1.27
C GLY A 203 39.65 1.81 0.03
N ASP A 204 38.41 1.30 0.06
CA ASP A 204 37.46 1.51 1.15
C ASP A 204 37.31 0.25 2.02
N LEU A 205 37.24 0.45 3.34
CA LEU A 205 36.97 -0.60 4.32
C LEU A 205 35.83 -0.16 5.23
N MET A 206 34.71 -0.90 5.19
CA MET A 206 33.64 -0.79 6.18
C MET A 206 33.81 -1.89 7.24
N VAL A 207 33.61 -1.54 8.51
CA VAL A 207 33.70 -2.47 9.64
C VAL A 207 32.39 -2.51 10.40
N ALA A 208 31.85 -3.71 10.61
CA ALA A 208 30.78 -3.95 11.56
C ALA A 208 31.25 -4.98 12.60
N GLN A 209 31.14 -4.63 13.87
CA GLN A 209 31.39 -5.54 15.00
C GLN A 209 30.07 -5.84 15.70
N PHE A 210 29.73 -7.13 15.82
CA PHE A 210 28.59 -7.59 16.59
C PHE A 210 28.80 -7.28 18.07
N ASP A 211 27.69 -7.11 18.80
CA ASP A 211 27.67 -6.75 20.24
C ASP A 211 28.30 -5.38 20.57
N ARG A 212 28.67 -4.61 19.52
CA ARG A 212 29.11 -3.21 19.62
C ARG A 212 28.29 -2.28 18.73
N HIS A 213 28.17 -2.61 17.44
CA HIS A 213 27.39 -1.81 16.48
C HIS A 213 25.99 -2.39 16.28
N LEU A 214 25.87 -3.72 16.28
CA LEU A 214 24.59 -4.41 16.20
C LEU A 214 24.18 -4.87 17.60
N PRO A 215 22.88 -4.77 17.98
CA PRO A 215 22.39 -5.20 19.29
C PRO A 215 22.21 -6.73 19.39
N PHE A 216 22.67 -7.49 18.41
CA PHE A 216 22.63 -8.94 18.40
C PHE A 216 23.80 -9.52 17.57
N SER A 217 24.21 -10.74 17.89
CA SER A 217 25.07 -11.55 17.02
C SER A 217 24.19 -12.33 16.02
N PRO A 218 24.37 -12.16 14.71
CA PRO A 218 23.50 -12.78 13.72
C PRO A 218 23.71 -14.29 13.66
N LYS A 219 22.61 -15.04 13.58
CA LYS A 219 22.62 -16.48 13.29
C LYS A 219 22.54 -16.76 11.80
N ARG A 220 22.02 -15.80 11.03
CA ARG A 220 21.83 -15.93 9.59
C ARG A 220 22.18 -14.63 8.87
N VAL A 221 22.82 -14.77 7.71
CA VAL A 221 23.11 -13.67 6.78
C VAL A 221 22.63 -14.07 5.41
N PHE A 222 22.02 -13.14 4.70
CA PHE A 222 21.64 -13.33 3.30
C PHE A 222 21.78 -12.03 2.51
N PHE A 223 21.90 -12.18 1.19
CA PHE A 223 22.07 -11.06 0.27
C PHE A 223 20.94 -11.04 -0.75
N VAL A 224 20.47 -9.84 -1.07
CA VAL A 224 19.47 -9.60 -2.10
C VAL A 224 20.08 -8.70 -3.17
N TYR A 225 20.14 -9.16 -4.41
CA TYR A 225 20.79 -8.48 -5.53
C TYR A 225 20.03 -8.78 -6.84
N HIS A 226 20.31 -7.99 -7.89
CA HIS A 226 19.63 -8.05 -9.20
C HIS A 226 18.10 -8.01 -9.09
N VAL A 227 17.58 -7.14 -8.22
CA VAL A 227 16.14 -6.90 -8.12
C VAL A 227 15.76 -5.89 -9.19
N PRO A 228 14.83 -6.21 -10.12
CA PRO A 228 14.38 -5.23 -11.09
C PRO A 228 13.70 -4.05 -10.37
N ASN A 229 13.87 -2.83 -10.88
CA ASN A 229 13.43 -1.60 -10.20
C ASN A 229 11.90 -1.52 -10.00
N ASP A 230 11.12 -2.27 -10.80
CA ASP A 230 9.66 -2.41 -10.69
C ASP A 230 9.20 -3.50 -9.70
N HIS A 231 10.13 -4.14 -8.99
CA HIS A 231 9.82 -5.17 -8.01
C HIS A 231 9.92 -4.64 -6.58
N VAL A 232 9.03 -5.17 -5.76
CA VAL A 232 8.97 -4.95 -4.32
C VAL A 232 9.42 -6.23 -3.63
N ARG A 233 10.16 -6.10 -2.54
CA ARG A 233 10.62 -7.19 -1.68
C ARG A 233 10.16 -6.90 -0.25
N GLY A 234 10.18 -7.92 0.60
CA GLY A 234 9.71 -7.79 1.97
C GLY A 234 8.22 -8.06 2.04
N GLU A 235 7.44 -7.06 2.43
CA GLU A 235 5.99 -7.14 2.64
C GLU A 235 5.63 -8.16 3.73
N HIS A 236 6.36 -8.08 4.84
CA HIS A 236 6.10 -8.89 6.03
C HIS A 236 6.68 -8.24 7.29
N ALA A 237 6.20 -8.71 8.43
CA ALA A 237 6.86 -8.54 9.72
C ALA A 237 7.38 -9.89 10.23
N HIS A 238 8.27 -9.81 11.22
CA HIS A 238 8.86 -10.94 11.92
C HIS A 238 8.33 -10.97 13.36
N ARG A 239 7.91 -12.13 13.88
CA ARG A 239 7.46 -12.28 15.27
C ARG A 239 8.58 -12.07 16.29
N GLU A 240 9.76 -12.62 16.02
CA GLU A 240 10.90 -12.68 16.95
C GLU A 240 12.23 -12.26 16.30
N CYS A 241 12.34 -12.35 14.97
CA CYS A 241 13.58 -12.08 14.26
C CYS A 241 13.82 -10.56 14.11
N ALA A 242 14.80 -10.03 14.86
CA ALA A 242 15.42 -8.74 14.55
C ALA A 242 16.31 -8.84 13.31
N GLN A 243 16.32 -7.79 12.48
CA GLN A 243 17.09 -7.68 11.26
C GLN A 243 17.95 -6.42 11.26
N PHE A 244 19.11 -6.49 10.61
CA PHE A 244 19.96 -5.35 10.31
C PHE A 244 20.26 -5.32 8.82
N LEU A 245 19.86 -4.24 8.17
CA LEU A 245 19.93 -4.05 6.72
C LEU A 245 21.03 -3.05 6.37
N VAL A 246 21.82 -3.34 5.34
CA VAL A 246 22.84 -2.41 4.82
C VAL A 246 22.93 -2.53 3.30
N ALA A 247 22.97 -1.39 2.60
CA ALA A 247 23.27 -1.35 1.18
C ALA A 247 24.78 -1.50 0.99
N LEU A 248 25.25 -2.71 0.65
CA LEU A 248 26.68 -3.00 0.46
C LEU A 248 27.20 -2.41 -0.85
N ASN A 249 26.33 -2.27 -1.84
CA ASN A 249 26.58 -1.53 -3.07
C ASN A 249 25.26 -0.95 -3.59
N GLY A 250 25.33 0.09 -4.41
CA GLY A 250 24.18 0.76 -5.00
C GLY A 250 23.28 1.37 -3.93
N ALA A 251 21.97 1.40 -4.20
CA ALA A 251 21.00 2.00 -3.31
C ALA A 251 19.61 1.35 -3.39
N LEU A 252 18.85 1.46 -2.30
CA LEU A 252 17.46 1.03 -2.22
C LEU A 252 16.68 1.88 -1.21
N SER A 253 15.36 1.81 -1.26
CA SER A 253 14.47 2.34 -0.23
C SER A 253 13.95 1.20 0.66
N VAL A 254 13.89 1.45 1.97
CA VAL A 254 13.27 0.56 2.95
C VAL A 254 12.14 1.30 3.65
N VAL A 255 10.93 0.76 3.60
CA VAL A 255 9.80 1.22 4.43
C VAL A 255 9.73 0.36 5.67
N VAL A 256 9.66 1.02 6.83
CA VAL A 256 9.40 0.41 8.13
C VAL A 256 8.09 0.94 8.69
N ASP A 257 7.35 0.08 9.37
CA ASP A 257 5.99 0.36 9.86
C ASP A 257 5.74 -0.45 11.15
N ASP A 258 5.41 0.25 12.24
CA ASP A 258 5.11 -0.36 13.55
C ASP A 258 3.60 -0.51 13.82
N GLY A 259 2.77 -0.30 12.78
CA GLY A 259 1.32 -0.26 12.81
C GLY A 259 0.72 1.09 13.20
N VAL A 260 1.54 2.02 13.71
CA VAL A 260 1.10 3.37 14.11
C VAL A 260 1.81 4.46 13.33
N GLU A 261 3.12 4.35 13.15
CA GLU A 261 3.96 5.22 12.35
C GLU A 261 4.55 4.42 11.19
N ARG A 262 4.73 5.12 10.06
CA ARG A 262 5.39 4.56 8.87
C ARG A 262 6.40 5.55 8.33
N GLN A 263 7.59 5.05 7.99
CA GLN A 263 8.66 5.88 7.45
C GLN A 263 9.41 5.14 6.35
N GLU A 264 9.75 5.86 5.28
CA GLU A 264 10.68 5.41 4.25
C GLU A 264 12.10 5.92 4.55
N ILE A 265 13.07 5.03 4.43
CA ILE A 265 14.50 5.30 4.61
C ILE A 265 15.22 4.94 3.32
N ARG A 266 16.06 5.85 2.83
CA ARG A 266 17.00 5.58 1.73
C ARG A 266 18.28 4.97 2.31
N LEU A 267 18.68 3.81 1.81
CA LEU A 267 20.00 3.22 2.06
C LEU A 267 20.82 3.28 0.77
N ASP A 268 21.82 4.16 0.74
CA ASP A 268 22.67 4.43 -0.43
C ASP A 268 24.16 4.55 -0.07
N HIS A 269 24.53 4.23 1.18
CA HIS A 269 25.90 4.29 1.65
C HIS A 269 26.20 3.10 2.58
N PRO A 270 27.30 2.35 2.37
CA PRO A 270 27.61 1.14 3.14
C PRO A 270 27.95 1.42 4.61
N GLY A 271 28.30 2.67 4.93
CA GLY A 271 28.52 3.15 6.29
C GLY A 271 27.23 3.40 7.10
N VAL A 272 26.04 3.21 6.53
CA VAL A 272 24.76 3.40 7.22
C VAL A 272 23.97 2.10 7.14
N GLY A 273 23.62 1.55 8.30
CA GLY A 273 22.72 0.41 8.40
C GLY A 273 21.40 0.77 9.09
N LEU A 274 20.37 -0.01 8.83
CA LEU A 274 19.04 0.12 9.43
C LEU A 274 18.78 -1.11 10.31
N LEU A 275 18.54 -0.87 11.60
CA LEU A 275 18.05 -1.86 12.53
C LEU A 275 16.52 -1.91 12.49
N ILE A 276 15.99 -3.11 12.29
CA ILE A 276 14.55 -3.41 12.30
C ILE A 276 14.31 -4.44 13.42
N PRO A 277 13.67 -4.06 14.54
CA PRO A 277 13.34 -5.01 15.59
C PRO A 277 12.19 -5.95 15.15
N PRO A 278 11.89 -6.99 15.95
CA PRO A 278 10.70 -7.81 15.72
C PRO A 278 9.44 -6.95 15.78
N LEU A 279 8.37 -7.45 15.14
CA LEU A 279 7.06 -6.79 15.03
C LEU A 279 7.12 -5.41 14.37
N VAL A 280 8.03 -5.25 13.40
CA VAL A 280 8.01 -4.14 12.45
C VAL A 280 7.84 -4.71 11.05
N TRP A 281 6.88 -4.17 10.32
CA TRP A 281 6.63 -4.52 8.92
C TRP A 281 7.66 -3.84 8.02
N GLY A 282 8.35 -4.64 7.21
CA GLY A 282 9.44 -4.19 6.34
C GLY A 282 9.12 -4.37 4.87
N ILE A 283 9.40 -3.34 4.07
CA ILE A 283 9.30 -3.38 2.61
C ILE A 283 10.59 -2.82 2.02
N GLN A 284 11.19 -3.50 1.05
CA GLN A 284 12.39 -3.05 0.35
C GLN A 284 12.06 -2.89 -1.13
N TYR A 285 12.33 -1.72 -1.70
CA TYR A 285 11.98 -1.42 -3.09
C TYR A 285 12.91 -0.34 -3.68
N ARG A 286 12.74 0.01 -4.96
CA ARG A 286 13.58 1.00 -5.67
C ARG A 286 15.08 0.68 -5.62
N PHE A 287 15.40 -0.59 -5.84
CA PHE A 287 16.78 -1.05 -5.99
C PHE A 287 17.40 -0.39 -7.23
N SER A 288 18.58 0.20 -7.08
CA SER A 288 19.43 0.54 -8.22
C SER A 288 19.88 -0.74 -8.92
N ALA A 289 20.26 -0.63 -10.20
CA ALA A 289 20.63 -1.80 -11.01
C ALA A 289 21.80 -2.62 -10.42
N ASP A 290 22.68 -1.94 -9.66
CA ASP A 290 23.86 -2.48 -9.01
C ASP A 290 23.66 -2.74 -7.50
N ALA A 291 22.43 -2.58 -6.99
CA ALA A 291 22.16 -2.70 -5.56
C ALA A 291 22.42 -4.11 -5.02
N VAL A 292 23.14 -4.15 -3.90
CA VAL A 292 23.34 -5.36 -3.09
C VAL A 292 22.94 -5.05 -1.66
N LEU A 293 21.81 -5.59 -1.22
CA LEU A 293 21.34 -5.49 0.16
C LEU A 293 21.90 -6.67 0.97
N GLY A 294 22.67 -6.37 2.01
CA GLY A 294 23.05 -7.33 3.05
C GLY A 294 22.05 -7.30 4.20
N VAL A 295 21.58 -8.47 4.63
CA VAL A 295 20.67 -8.63 5.77
C VAL A 295 21.26 -9.59 6.79
N PHE A 296 21.42 -9.10 8.01
CA PHE A 296 21.86 -9.86 9.16
C PHE A 296 20.67 -10.11 10.08
N ALA A 297 20.37 -11.38 10.36
CA ALA A 297 19.20 -11.81 11.10
C ALA A 297 19.62 -12.50 12.42
N SER A 298 18.94 -12.13 13.50
CA SER A 298 19.15 -12.68 14.84
C SER A 298 18.76 -14.17 14.98
N HIS A 299 17.95 -14.68 14.04
CA HIS A 299 17.41 -16.04 14.07
C HIS A 299 17.68 -16.80 12.76
N ASP A 300 17.67 -18.13 12.87
CA ASP A 300 17.67 -19.04 11.73
C ASP A 300 16.43 -18.83 10.84
N TYR A 301 16.38 -19.49 9.68
CA TYR A 301 15.20 -19.40 8.83
C TYR A 301 14.07 -20.28 9.36
N GLU A 302 12.96 -19.63 9.74
CA GLU A 302 11.73 -20.31 10.11
C GLU A 302 10.55 -19.70 9.37
N SER A 303 9.80 -20.51 8.62
CA SER A 303 8.77 -20.00 7.70
C SER A 303 7.49 -19.50 8.40
N ASN A 304 7.19 -20.06 9.58
CA ASN A 304 6.06 -19.74 10.46
C ASN A 304 6.26 -18.44 11.26
N GLU A 305 7.48 -17.91 11.28
CA GLU A 305 7.84 -16.69 12.01
C GLU A 305 7.44 -15.41 11.24
N TYR A 306 7.16 -15.56 9.94
CA TYR A 306 6.71 -14.49 9.04
C TYR A 306 5.22 -14.16 9.23
N ILE A 307 4.91 -12.89 9.38
CA ILE A 307 3.56 -12.33 9.29
C ILE A 307 3.44 -11.66 7.92
N ARG A 308 2.71 -12.28 6.99
CA ARG A 308 2.59 -11.83 5.59
C ARG A 308 1.27 -11.14 5.26
N ASP A 309 0.34 -11.12 6.21
CA ASP A 309 -0.91 -10.39 6.11
C ASP A 309 -0.83 -9.12 6.97
N TYR A 310 -1.14 -7.97 6.36
CA TYR A 310 -0.96 -6.69 7.03
C TYR A 310 -2.01 -6.47 8.14
N ASP A 311 -3.22 -7.03 8.03
CA ASP A 311 -4.24 -6.93 9.07
C ASP A 311 -3.94 -7.83 10.27
N ASP A 312 -3.39 -9.02 10.03
CA ASP A 312 -2.82 -9.88 11.09
C ASP A 312 -1.71 -9.14 11.84
N PHE A 313 -0.81 -8.47 11.11
CA PHE A 313 0.24 -7.64 11.69
C PHE A 313 -0.35 -6.53 12.57
N LEU A 314 -1.27 -5.72 12.03
CA LEU A 314 -1.92 -4.64 12.78
C LEU A 314 -2.60 -5.15 14.05
N ARG A 315 -3.29 -6.30 14.00
CA ARG A 315 -3.91 -6.91 15.18
C ARG A 315 -2.88 -7.27 16.26
N LEU A 316 -1.75 -7.85 15.87
CA LEU A 316 -0.69 -8.25 16.81
C LEU A 316 -0.05 -7.04 17.51
N VAL A 317 0.30 -6.00 16.76
CA VAL A 317 0.96 -4.81 17.35
C VAL A 317 0.00 -3.93 18.15
N THR A 318 -1.29 -3.89 17.79
CA THR A 318 -2.30 -3.16 18.57
C THR A 318 -2.56 -3.79 19.94
N VAL A 319 -2.64 -5.12 20.02
CA VAL A 319 -2.86 -5.84 21.29
C VAL A 319 -1.66 -5.70 22.24
N SER A 320 -0.44 -5.69 21.69
CA SER A 320 0.81 -5.57 22.45
C SER A 320 1.06 -4.16 23.02
N GLY A 321 0.27 -3.16 22.61
CA GLY A 321 0.39 -1.76 23.03
C GLY A 321 -0.48 -1.35 24.22
N SER A 322 -1.25 -2.26 24.84
CA SER A 322 -2.02 -1.96 26.05
C SER A 322 -1.11 -2.00 27.28
N PRO A 323 -0.92 -0.90 28.02
CA PRO A 323 -0.10 -0.92 29.22
C PRO A 323 -0.84 -1.67 30.33
N THR A 324 -0.20 -2.72 30.87
CA THR A 324 -0.41 -3.15 32.26
C THR A 324 0.39 -2.26 33.20
#